data_AF-A0A254PUN4-F1
#
_entry.id   AF-A0A254PUN4-F1
#
_cell.length_a   1.000
_cell.length_b   1.000
_cell.length_c   1.000
_cell.angle_alpha   90.00
_cell.angle_beta   90.00
_cell.angle_gamma   90.00
#
_symmetry.space_group_name_H-M   'P 1'
#
loop_
_entity.id
_entity.type
_entity.pdbx_description
1 polymer ?
#
loop_
_entity_poly.entity_id
_entity_poly.type
_entity_poly.pdbx_seq_one_letter_code
_entity_poly.pdbx_strand_id
1 'polypeptide(L)' 'MQVFNPFGKVDKGACASLLIGLLLGACGGFPTTHPDPNKSNSANYQTDVKDCAQAYPETPDGVYLKSRIACLRLKGWR' A
#
# COMPACT_ATOMS: atom_id res chain seq x y z
N MET A 1 14.66 6.86 24.21
CA MET A 1 13.87 6.84 22.95
C MET A 1 14.79 7.24 21.80
N GLN A 2 14.98 6.39 20.80
CA GLN A 2 15.84 6.69 19.63
C GLN A 2 14.96 7.13 18.45
N VAL A 3 15.05 8.41 18.10
CA VAL A 3 14.49 8.97 16.87
C VAL A 3 15.53 8.72 15.78
N PHE A 4 15.33 7.71 14.95
CA PHE A 4 16.19 7.44 13.79
C PHE A 4 15.71 8.32 12.64
N ASN A 5 16.34 9.49 12.51
CA ASN A 5 16.08 10.48 11.48
C ASN A 5 17.22 10.40 10.45
N PRO A 6 17.02 9.86 9.22
CA PRO A 6 18.09 9.80 8.22
C PRO A 6 18.12 11.06 7.33
N PHE A 7 17.80 12.24 7.86
CA PHE A 7 18.09 13.51 7.17
C PHE A 7 19.53 13.92 7.47
N GLY A 8 20.47 13.37 6.71
CA GLY A 8 21.91 13.62 6.87
C GLY A 8 22.63 13.69 5.53
N LYS A 9 22.88 14.93 5.09
CA LYS A 9 23.71 15.41 3.96
C LYS A 9 23.22 15.17 2.53
N VAL A 10 22.73 16.27 1.94
CA VAL A 10 22.64 16.51 0.49
C VAL A 10 23.98 17.11 0.05
N ASP A 11 24.87 16.27 -0.47
CA ASP A 11 26.12 16.74 -1.10
C ASP A 11 25.84 17.29 -2.51
N LYS A 12 26.28 18.52 -2.72
CA LYS A 12 26.13 19.29 -3.97
C LYS A 12 27.08 18.72 -5.03
N GLY A 13 26.57 18.02 -6.03
CA GLY A 13 27.37 17.74 -7.23
C GLY A 13 27.11 16.40 -7.92
N ALA A 14 25.87 16.10 -8.26
CA ALA A 14 25.53 15.06 -9.26
C ALA A 14 24.08 15.26 -9.69
N CYS A 15 23.82 16.37 -10.39
CA CYS A 15 22.51 16.62 -10.98
C CYS A 15 22.19 15.52 -12.02
N ALA A 16 20.98 14.97 -11.92
CA ALA A 16 20.20 14.38 -13.00
C ALA A 16 20.24 12.86 -13.31
N SER A 17 20.75 11.95 -12.46
CA SER A 17 20.64 10.50 -12.79
C SER A 17 20.23 9.54 -11.67
N LEU A 18 19.92 10.01 -10.45
CA LEU A 18 19.67 9.13 -9.30
C LEU A 18 18.25 9.23 -8.70
N LEU A 19 17.29 9.80 -9.44
CA LEU A 19 15.90 9.96 -8.97
C LEU A 19 14.94 8.84 -9.41
N ILE A 20 15.34 7.97 -10.35
CA ILE A 20 14.43 6.97 -10.94
C ILE A 20 14.35 5.67 -10.12
N GLY A 21 15.37 5.38 -9.30
CA GLY A 21 15.47 4.11 -8.57
C GLY A 21 14.51 3.94 -7.37
N LEU A 22 13.94 5.01 -6.81
CA LEU A 22 13.05 4.92 -5.65
C LEU A 22 11.56 4.67 -5.98
N LEU A 23 11.17 4.75 -7.25
CA LEU A 23 9.74 4.69 -7.64
C LEU A 23 9.23 3.27 -7.95
N LEU A 24 10.09 2.26 -8.09
CA LEU A 24 9.68 0.90 -8.50
C LEU A 24 9.25 -0.03 -7.34
N GLY A 25 9.31 0.43 -6.09
CA GLY A 25 9.08 -0.40 -4.90
C GLY A 25 7.62 -0.65 -4.52
N ALA A 26 6.64 -0.38 -5.38
CA ALA A 26 5.23 -0.50 -5.00
C ALA A 26 4.34 -1.18 -6.04
N CYS A 27 4.77 -2.32 -6.55
CA CYS A 27 3.83 -3.31 -7.09
C CYS A 27 3.14 -4.02 -5.91
N GLY A 28 2.27 -3.30 -5.20
CA GLY A 28 1.40 -3.90 -4.19
C GLY A 28 0.19 -4.49 -4.88
N GLY A 29 0.15 -5.81 -5.03
CA GLY A 29 -1.05 -6.52 -5.50
C GLY A 29 -2.17 -6.45 -4.46
N PHE A 30 -3.41 -6.54 -4.92
CA PHE A 30 -4.54 -6.75 -4.02
C PHE A 30 -4.41 -8.12 -3.34
N PRO A 31 -4.43 -8.18 -2.00
CA PRO A 31 -4.30 -9.43 -1.27
C PRO A 31 -5.56 -10.27 -1.46
N THR A 32 -5.42 -11.47 -2.02
CA THR A 32 -6.54 -12.37 -2.30
C THR A 32 -6.65 -13.52 -1.32
N THR A 33 -5.70 -13.65 -0.38
CA THR A 33 -5.63 -14.78 0.55
C THR A 33 -5.95 -14.30 1.96
N HIS A 34 -6.73 -15.09 2.70
CA HIS A 34 -6.96 -14.84 4.12
C HIS A 34 -6.36 -15.99 4.95
N PRO A 35 -5.60 -15.71 6.02
CA PRO A 35 -4.98 -16.75 6.85
C PRO A 35 -6.01 -17.58 7.64
N ASP A 36 -7.18 -17.01 7.93
CA ASP A 36 -8.29 -17.73 8.54
C ASP A 36 -9.13 -18.46 7.47
N PRO A 37 -9.25 -19.79 7.52
CA PRO A 37 -10.00 -20.59 6.55
C PRO A 37 -11.51 -20.32 6.57
N ASN A 38 -12.06 -19.84 7.68
CA ASN A 38 -13.49 -19.49 7.77
C ASN A 38 -13.80 -18.18 7.05
N LYS A 39 -12.80 -17.29 6.93
CA LYS A 39 -12.92 -16.01 6.22
C LYS A 39 -12.36 -16.04 4.80
N SER A 40 -11.66 -17.11 4.42
CA SER A 40 -11.16 -17.34 3.05
C SER A 40 -12.27 -17.76 2.08
N ASN A 41 -13.37 -17.01 2.07
CA ASN A 41 -14.48 -17.22 1.14
C ASN A 41 -14.67 -15.94 0.29
N SER A 42 -15.15 -16.14 -0.94
CA SER A 42 -15.34 -15.04 -1.90
C SER A 42 -16.32 -13.97 -1.40
N ALA A 43 -17.34 -14.36 -0.63
CA ALA A 43 -18.33 -13.41 -0.12
C ALA A 43 -17.72 -12.43 0.90
N ASN A 44 -16.89 -12.92 1.82
CA ASN A 44 -16.16 -12.09 2.77
C ASN A 44 -15.14 -11.19 2.07
N TYR A 45 -14.40 -11.74 1.10
CA TYR A 45 -13.46 -10.94 0.31
C TYR A 45 -14.16 -9.77 -0.38
N GLN A 46 -15.27 -10.04 -1.08
CA GLN A 46 -16.03 -8.99 -1.76
C GLN A 46 -16.63 -7.98 -0.79
N THR A 47 -17.04 -8.42 0.40
CA THR A 47 -17.57 -7.52 1.43
C THR A 47 -16.50 -6.57 1.94
N ASP A 48 -15.31 -7.08 2.29
CA ASP A 48 -14.19 -6.25 2.75
C ASP A 48 -13.65 -5.35 1.63
N VAL A 49 -13.59 -5.85 0.38
CA VAL A 49 -13.18 -5.03 -0.77
C VAL A 49 -14.15 -3.87 -0.98
N LYS A 50 -15.47 -4.11 -0.89
CA LYS A 50 -16.49 -3.07 -1.02
C LYS A 50 -16.39 -2.06 0.12
N ASP A 51 -16.26 -2.53 1.36
CA ASP A 51 -16.06 -1.69 2.55
C ASP A 51 -14.84 -0.77 2.38
N CYS A 52 -13.70 -1.34 2.00
CA CYS A 52 -12.48 -0.58 1.71
C CYS A 52 -12.64 0.37 0.51
N ALA A 53 -13.41 0.00 -0.51
CA ALA A 53 -13.67 0.86 -1.66
C ALA A 53 -14.61 2.04 -1.33
N GLN A 54 -15.56 1.84 -0.42
CA GLN A 54 -16.41 2.92 0.09
C GLN A 54 -15.63 3.88 1.00
N ALA A 55 -14.74 3.35 1.84
CA ALA A 55 -13.88 4.16 2.71
C ALA A 55 -12.83 4.95 1.91
N TYR A 56 -12.33 4.38 0.81
CA TYR A 56 -11.32 4.99 -0.07
C TYR A 56 -11.86 5.09 -1.51
N PRO A 57 -12.66 6.12 -1.82
CA PRO A 57 -13.20 6.35 -3.15
C PRO A 57 -12.08 6.55 -4.18
N GLU A 58 -12.39 6.32 -5.45
CA GLU A 58 -11.42 6.53 -6.52
C GLU A 58 -11.04 8.01 -6.61
N THR A 59 -9.75 8.28 -6.48
CA THR A 59 -9.17 9.59 -6.72
C THR A 59 -8.36 9.56 -8.01
N PRO A 60 -8.30 10.68 -8.76
CA PRO A 60 -7.59 10.75 -10.04
C PRO A 60 -6.08 10.47 -9.91
N ASP A 61 -5.54 10.58 -8.70
CA ASP A 61 -4.13 10.37 -8.39
C ASP A 61 -3.73 8.88 -8.26
N GLY A 62 -4.70 7.95 -8.30
CA GLY A 62 -4.46 6.50 -8.19
C GLY A 62 -3.94 6.02 -6.81
N VAL A 63 -3.70 6.94 -5.88
CA VAL A 63 -3.24 6.67 -4.51
C VAL A 63 -4.25 5.81 -3.74
N TYR A 64 -5.54 5.92 -4.07
CA TYR A 64 -6.60 5.17 -3.43
C TYR A 64 -6.40 3.64 -3.49
N LEU A 65 -5.72 3.10 -4.53
CA LEU A 65 -5.45 1.66 -4.62
C LEU A 65 -4.62 1.17 -3.43
N LYS A 66 -3.56 1.92 -3.10
CA LYS A 66 -2.69 1.60 -1.95
C LYS A 66 -3.47 1.67 -0.65
N SER A 67 -4.36 2.64 -0.52
CA SER A 67 -5.22 2.77 0.66
C SER A 67 -6.21 1.60 0.79
N ARG A 68 -6.80 1.14 -0.32
CA ARG A 68 -7.68 -0.06 -0.34
C ARG A 68 -6.90 -1.33 0.01
N ILE A 69 -5.69 -1.50 -0.52
CA ILE A 69 -4.81 -2.62 -0.19
C ILE A 69 -4.42 -2.60 1.30
N ALA A 70 -4.09 -1.42 1.83
CA ALA A 70 -3.78 -1.26 3.25
C ALA A 70 -5.00 -1.60 4.13
N CYS A 71 -6.19 -1.17 3.73
CA CYS A 71 -7.45 -1.53 4.40
C CYS A 71 -7.70 -3.04 4.43
N LEU A 72 -7.51 -3.73 3.30
CA LEU A 72 -7.62 -5.20 3.26
C LEU A 72 -6.59 -5.88 4.15
N ARG A 73 -5.35 -5.37 4.22
CA ARG A 73 -4.33 -5.88 5.14
C ARG A 73 -4.72 -5.70 6.61
N LEU A 74 -5.35 -4.59 6.97
CA LEU A 74 -5.88 -4.37 8.32
C LEU A 74 -6.99 -5.37 8.67
N LYS A 75 -7.77 -5.81 7.68
CA LYS A 75 -8.79 -6.85 7.82
C LYS A 75 -8.19 -8.26 7.92
N GLY A 76 -6.90 -8.43 7.62
CA GLY A 76 -6.16 -9.69 7.71
C GLY A 76 -5.84 -10.34 6.36
N TRP A 77 -6.21 -9.71 5.23
CA TRP A 77 -5.93 -10.21 3.89
C TRP A 77 -4.45 -10.00 3.52
N ARG A 78 -3.80 -11.02 2.94
CA ARG A 78 -2.40 -10.97 2.50
C ARG A 78 -2.14 -11.67 1.17
#